data_AF-A0A368P301-F1
#
_entry.id   AF-A0A368P301-F1
#
_cell.length_a   1.000
_cell.length_b   1.000
_cell.length_c   1.000
_cell.angle_alpha   90.00
_cell.angle_beta   90.00
_cell.angle_gamma   90.00
#
_symmetry.space_group_name_H-M   'P 1'
#
loop_
_entity.id
_entity.type
_entity.pdbx_description
1 polymer ?
#
loop_
_entity_poly.entity_id
_entity_poly.type
_entity_poly.pdbx_seq_one_letter_code
_entity_poly.pdbx_strand_id
1 'polypeptide(L)'
;MTSEELDIAFKDAVSRINEHKEPFPADFLLRLYAYYKKATNNYSRPSSKKQIINAFKTNALFQIQNITSDEAKETYIELVKNYFLYRK
;
A
#
# COMPACT_ATOMS: atom_id res chain seq x y z
N MET A 1 -18.84 4.72 -0.77
CA MET A 1 -18.48 4.44 0.64
C MET A 1 -18.48 5.77 1.37
N THR A 2 -18.94 5.80 2.61
CA THR A 2 -18.63 6.89 3.53
C THR A 2 -17.15 6.86 3.90
N SER A 3 -16.62 7.94 4.48
CA SER A 3 -15.22 7.98 4.94
C SER A 3 -14.94 6.90 6.00
N GLU A 4 -15.91 6.61 6.87
CA GLU A 4 -15.81 5.55 7.88
C GLU A 4 -15.80 4.15 7.26
N GLU A 5 -16.69 3.88 6.29
CA GLU A 5 -16.71 2.61 5.55
C GLU A 5 -15.39 2.38 4.81
N LEU A 6 -14.82 3.45 4.22
CA LEU A 6 -13.54 3.39 3.52
C LEU A 6 -12.39 3.05 4.48
N ASP A 7 -12.36 3.64 5.67
CA ASP A 7 -11.35 3.36 6.68
C ASP A 7 -11.42 1.93 7.21
N ILE A 8 -12.63 1.40 7.42
CA ILE A 8 -12.84 0.01 7.82
C ILE A 8 -12.31 -0.92 6.72
N ALA A 9 -12.74 -0.72 5.48
CA ALA A 9 -12.32 -1.54 4.35
C ALA A 9 -10.80 -1.49 4.12
N PHE A 10 -10.17 -0.32 4.32
CA PHE A 10 -8.73 -0.17 4.24
C PHE A 10 -8.00 -0.97 5.34
N LYS A 11 -8.45 -0.89 6.59
CA LYS A 11 -7.88 -1.66 7.70
C LYS A 11 -8.01 -3.16 7.49
N ASP A 12 -9.15 -3.61 6.99
CA ASP A 12 -9.39 -5.03 6.66
C ASP A 12 -8.45 -5.50 5.55
N ALA A 13 -8.25 -4.69 4.50
CA ALA A 13 -7.30 -4.99 3.43
C ALA A 13 -5.86 -5.09 3.95
N VAL A 14 -5.46 -4.21 4.87
CA VAL A 14 -4.13 -4.24 5.52
C VAL A 14 -3.96 -5.49 6.38
N SER A 15 -4.96 -5.85 7.20
CA SER A 15 -4.94 -7.08 8.01
C SER A 15 -4.80 -8.31 7.11
N ARG A 16 -5.58 -8.40 6.03
CA ARG A 16 -5.51 -9.51 5.08
C ARG A 16 -4.12 -9.68 4.44
N ILE A 17 -3.44 -8.59 4.12
CA ILE A 17 -2.06 -8.64 3.61
C ILE A 17 -1.09 -9.13 4.68
N ASN A 18 -1.22 -8.65 5.92
CA ASN A 18 -0.34 -9.03 7.03
C ASN A 18 -0.52 -10.50 7.47
N GLU A 19 -1.72 -11.05 7.31
CA GLU A 19 -2.05 -12.44 7.65
C GLU A 19 -1.68 -13.44 6.55
N HIS A 20 -1.42 -12.96 5.33
CA HIS A 20 -1.05 -13.82 4.21
C HIS A 20 0.36 -14.38 4.40
N LYS A 21 0.48 -15.72 4.31
CA LYS A 21 1.74 -16.44 4.60
C LYS A 21 2.64 -16.61 3.39
N GLU A 22 2.07 -16.67 2.19
CA GLU A 22 2.84 -16.84 0.96
C GLU A 22 3.54 -15.54 0.57
N PRO A 23 4.75 -15.61 -0.03
CA PRO A 23 5.48 -14.42 -0.40
C PRO A 23 4.73 -13.64 -1.49
N PHE A 24 4.74 -12.32 -1.36
CA PHE A 24 4.27 -11.41 -2.40
C PHE A 24 5.43 -11.02 -3.34
N PRO A 25 5.14 -10.75 -4.63
CA PRO A 25 6.07 -10.05 -5.50
C PRO A 25 6.54 -8.73 -4.90
N ALA A 26 7.83 -8.41 -5.07
CA ALA A 26 8.43 -7.24 -4.46
C ALA A 26 7.85 -5.92 -5.00
N ASP A 27 7.50 -5.86 -6.28
CA ASP A 27 6.84 -4.71 -6.91
C ASP A 27 5.44 -4.47 -6.32
N PHE A 28 4.69 -5.53 -6.05
CA PHE A 28 3.39 -5.44 -5.39
C PHE A 28 3.52 -4.86 -3.98
N LEU A 29 4.49 -5.32 -3.20
CA LEU A 29 4.77 -4.78 -1.87
C LEU A 29 5.21 -3.31 -1.90
N LEU A 30 5.98 -2.89 -2.91
CA LEU A 30 6.38 -1.50 -3.08
C LEU A 30 5.17 -0.59 -3.37
N ARG A 31 4.22 -1.05 -4.19
CA ARG A 31 2.96 -0.33 -4.44
C ARG A 31 2.13 -0.21 -3.17
N LEU A 32 1.89 -1.33 -2.48
CA LEU A 32 1.16 -1.32 -1.20
C LEU A 32 1.82 -0.42 -0.16
N TYR A 33 3.15 -0.42 -0.07
CA TYR A 33 3.90 0.47 0.81
C TYR A 33 3.61 1.96 0.53
N ALA A 34 3.64 2.36 -0.75
CA ALA A 34 3.42 3.75 -1.13
C ALA A 34 1.99 4.20 -0.80
N TYR A 35 0.98 3.42 -1.21
CA TYR A 35 -0.41 3.71 -0.92
C TYR A 35 -0.70 3.72 0.58
N TYR A 36 -0.15 2.76 1.34
CA TYR A 36 -0.30 2.75 2.80
C TYR A 36 0.27 4.01 3.46
N LYS A 37 1.46 4.44 3.06
CA LYS A 37 2.10 5.65 3.60
C LYS A 37 1.27 6.90 3.31
N LYS A 38 0.69 6.99 2.12
CA LYS A 38 -0.16 8.11 1.72
C LYS A 38 -1.52 8.08 2.43
N ALA A 39 -2.17 6.92 2.50
CA ALA A 39 -3.42 6.68 3.20
C ALA A 39 -3.34 6.97 4.71
N THR A 40 -2.17 6.77 5.31
CA THR A 40 -1.93 7.04 6.74
C THR A 40 -1.30 8.42 7.00
N ASN A 41 -1.18 9.27 5.96
CA ASN A 41 -0.52 10.57 6.04
C ASN A 41 0.87 10.50 6.71
N ASN A 42 1.60 9.42 6.46
CA ASN A 42 2.90 9.17 7.08
C ASN A 42 4.02 9.65 6.16
N TYR A 43 4.61 10.80 6.48
CA TYR A 43 5.66 11.44 5.68
C TYR A 43 7.10 11.07 6.08
N SER A 44 7.29 10.08 6.96
CA SER A 44 8.65 9.65 7.33
C SER A 44 9.43 9.10 6.13
N ARG A 45 10.75 9.33 6.10
CA ARG A 45 11.59 8.80 5.00
C ARG A 45 11.79 7.28 5.14
N PRO A 46 11.96 6.55 4.03
CA PRO A 46 12.36 5.14 4.09
C PRO A 46 13.68 4.96 4.84
N SER A 47 13.74 3.98 5.74
CA SER A 47 14.87 3.75 6.66
C SER A 47 15.36 2.29 6.67
N SER A 48 15.42 1.65 5.49
CA SER A 48 16.02 0.32 5.33
C SER A 48 17.54 0.37 5.49
N LYS A 49 18.14 -0.72 5.99
CA LYS A 49 19.60 -0.92 6.05
C LYS A 49 20.27 -0.91 4.67
N LYS A 50 19.56 -1.37 3.63
CA LYS A 50 20.07 -1.40 2.25
C LYS A 50 19.58 -0.16 1.49
N GLN A 51 20.51 0.68 1.04
CA GLN A 51 20.17 1.94 0.36
C GLN A 51 19.34 1.73 -0.92
N ILE A 52 19.58 0.64 -1.66
CA ILE A 52 18.81 0.30 -2.85
C ILE A 52 17.32 0.09 -2.55
N ILE A 53 16.97 -0.48 -1.40
CA ILE A 53 15.57 -0.64 -0.98
C ILE A 53 14.94 0.72 -0.68
N ASN A 54 15.71 1.65 -0.10
CA ASN A 54 15.24 3.01 0.11
C ASN A 54 15.00 3.73 -1.23
N ALA A 55 15.88 3.55 -2.21
CA ALA A 55 15.68 4.12 -3.55
C ALA A 55 14.38 3.64 -4.21
N PHE A 56 14.08 2.33 -4.14
CA PHE A 56 12.82 1.79 -4.64
C PHE A 56 11.60 2.34 -3.90
N LYS A 57 11.65 2.41 -2.56
CA LYS A 57 10.58 2.99 -1.74
C LYS A 57 10.35 4.47 -2.05
N THR A 58 11.43 5.24 -2.21
CA THR A 58 11.35 6.65 -2.58
C THR A 58 10.74 6.83 -3.96
N ASN A 59 11.13 6.00 -4.95
CA ASN A 59 10.54 6.04 -6.29
C ASN A 59 9.03 5.72 -6.23
N ALA A 60 8.63 4.68 -5.49
CA ALA A 60 7.22 4.34 -5.33
C ALA A 60 6.40 5.48 -4.69
N LEU A 61 6.94 6.17 -3.68
CA LEU A 61 6.31 7.35 -3.07
C LEU A 61 6.21 8.52 -4.05
N PHE A 62 7.23 8.73 -4.88
CA PHE A 62 7.25 9.79 -5.89
C PHE A 62 6.18 9.56 -6.97
N GLN A 63 5.99 8.31 -7.39
CA GLN A 63 4.99 7.93 -8.41
C GLN A 63 3.55 8.30 -8.01
N ILE A 64 3.24 8.32 -6.70
CA ILE A 64 1.89 8.58 -6.19
C ILE A 64 1.74 9.94 -5.50
N GLN A 65 2.68 10.87 -5.68
CA GLN A 65 2.75 12.09 -4.86
C GLN A 65 1.48 12.95 -4.90
N ASN A 66 0.76 12.95 -6.04
CA ASN A 66 -0.36 13.83 -6.35
C ASN A 66 -1.76 13.26 -6.06
N ILE A 67 -1.87 12.13 -5.35
CA ILE A 67 -3.17 11.59 -4.93
C ILE A 67 -3.55 12.12 -3.54
N THR A 68 -4.81 11.92 -3.14
CA THR A 68 -5.32 12.19 -1.79
C THR A 68 -5.15 10.97 -0.88
N SER A 69 -5.41 11.13 0.42
CA SER A 69 -5.39 10.00 1.36
C SER A 69 -6.49 8.99 1.04
N ASP A 70 -7.68 9.45 0.69
CA ASP A 70 -8.82 8.56 0.39
C ASP A 70 -8.63 7.81 -0.93
N GLU A 71 -8.15 8.47 -1.99
CA GLU A 71 -7.76 7.78 -3.23
C GLU A 71 -6.68 6.72 -2.98
N ALA A 72 -5.75 6.97 -2.05
CA ALA A 72 -4.74 5.98 -1.68
C ALA A 72 -5.35 4.76 -0.96
N LYS A 73 -6.36 4.96 -0.11
CA LYS A 73 -7.11 3.85 0.53
C LYS A 73 -7.89 3.04 -0.50
N GLU A 74 -8.64 3.72 -1.38
CA GLU A 74 -9.40 3.07 -2.44
C GLU A 74 -8.50 2.22 -3.34
N THR A 75 -7.38 2.79 -3.79
CA THR A 75 -6.42 2.08 -4.63
C THR A 75 -5.75 0.91 -3.89
N TYR A 76 -5.45 1.06 -2.60
CA TYR A 76 -4.93 -0.04 -1.78
C TYR A 76 -5.93 -1.20 -1.70
N ILE A 77 -7.20 -0.91 -1.41
CA ILE A 77 -8.28 -1.91 -1.33
C ILE A 77 -8.44 -2.63 -2.67
N GLU A 78 -8.47 -1.87 -3.78
CA GLU A 78 -8.56 -2.43 -5.12
C GLU A 78 -7.39 -3.37 -5.43
N LEU A 79 -6.17 -2.95 -5.08
CA LEU A 79 -4.98 -3.76 -5.29
C LEU A 79 -5.03 -5.08 -4.55
N VAL A 80 -5.40 -5.04 -3.27
CA VAL A 80 -5.56 -6.23 -2.45
C VAL A 80 -6.65 -7.14 -3.03
N LYS A 81 -7.80 -6.58 -3.39
CA LYS A 81 -8.91 -7.34 -4.00
C LYS A 81 -8.49 -8.03 -5.29
N ASN A 82 -7.89 -7.30 -6.22
CA ASN A 82 -7.47 -7.82 -7.51
C ASN A 82 -6.40 -8.90 -7.36
N TYR A 83 -5.46 -8.70 -6.43
CA TYR A 83 -4.44 -9.69 -6.14
C TYR A 83 -5.02 -11.03 -5.72
N PHE A 84 -5.96 -11.03 -4.77
CA PHE A 84 -6.57 -12.26 -4.28
C PHE A 84 -7.64 -12.85 -5.21
N LEU A 85 -8.18 -12.06 -6.16
CA LEU A 85 -9.14 -12.56 -7.14
C LEU A 85 -8.47 -13.35 -8.27
N TYR A 86 -7.28 -12.90 -8.71
CA TYR A 86 -6.63 -13.43 -9.91
C TYR A 86 -5.38 -14.27 -9.64
N ARG A 87 -4.83 -14.26 -8.42
CA ARG A 87 -3.71 -15.12 -8.06
C ARG A 87 -4.22 -16.55 -7.84
N LYS A 88 -3.93 -17.43 -8.80
CA LYS A 88 -3.95 -18.88 -8.60
C LYS A 88 -2.70 -19.34 -7.85
#